data_AF-A0A0C3CUR3-F1
#
_entry.id   AF-A0A0C3CUR3-F1
#
_cell.length_a   1.000
_cell.length_b   1.000
_cell.length_c   1.000
_cell.angle_alpha   90.00
_cell.angle_beta   90.00
_cell.angle_gamma   90.00
#
_symmetry.space_group_name_H-M   'P 1'
#
loop_
_entity.id
_entity.type
_entity.pdbx_description
1 polymer ?
#
loop_
_entity_poly.entity_id
_entity_poly.type
_entity_poly.pdbx_seq_one_letter_code
_entity_poly.pdbx_strand_id
1 'polypeptide(L)'
;MDNPDGLQAPDLYDSQVDSETREFMKLMTGIQDENELRAHILDVQAKAFTVARYPCITSLQFLRRKMSDHAAYGQVLKLGRERGGALLLEMGACFGIEIRKAVADGFPVKQIIASDLNTGEEYVICFLRTTHEGFETNGPILLLEFWEFGHVLCRSTPESFPVTFLAGDALDPEFLSPILYEVETRPPLDLARNRTLNALKGKCSVIYARSFFHVFDEVQQYQLAHALGSLLSPEKGSVIFGSHAGNTEKGLVAHKKIAGKESTFFHSPSSWEELWCETSLADPRGGMARWGEDTLERPVFLFGEVRVETSLKFASSGSGMRGYYMDWSVTRL
;
A
#
# COMPACT_ATOMS: atom_id res chain seq x y z
N MET A 1 -3.72 -25.59 18.53
CA MET A 1 -3.74 -24.12 18.34
C MET A 1 -5.14 -23.61 18.62
N ASP A 2 -5.43 -23.32 19.88
CA ASP A 2 -6.63 -22.59 20.23
C ASP A 2 -6.38 -21.10 20.01
N ASN A 3 -7.19 -20.54 19.12
CA ASN A 3 -7.35 -19.11 18.99
C ASN A 3 -7.73 -18.55 20.37
N PRO A 4 -7.00 -17.55 20.91
CA PRO A 4 -7.28 -17.01 22.25
C PRO A 4 -8.73 -16.50 22.41
N ASP A 5 -9.45 -16.26 21.31
CA ASP A 5 -10.86 -15.88 21.28
C ASP A 5 -11.78 -16.91 20.58
N GLY A 6 -11.26 -18.05 20.10
CA GLY A 6 -12.03 -19.03 19.30
C GLY A 6 -12.47 -18.53 17.90
N LEU A 7 -12.07 -17.33 17.47
CA LEU A 7 -12.55 -16.64 16.26
C LEU A 7 -11.88 -17.12 14.93
N GLN A 8 -12.50 -18.05 14.22
CA GLN A 8 -11.99 -18.46 12.90
C GLN A 8 -12.11 -17.33 11.86
N ALA A 9 -11.14 -17.25 10.93
CA ALA A 9 -11.25 -16.40 9.76
C ALA A 9 -12.50 -16.82 8.96
N PRO A 10 -13.35 -15.88 8.53
CA PRO A 10 -14.58 -16.24 7.84
C PRO A 10 -14.26 -16.75 6.43
N ASP A 11 -14.89 -17.85 6.04
CA ASP A 11 -14.88 -18.30 4.65
C ASP A 11 -15.82 -17.42 3.82
N LEU A 12 -15.23 -16.44 3.14
CA LEU A 12 -15.94 -15.53 2.23
C LEU A 12 -15.57 -15.78 0.77
N TYR A 13 -14.94 -16.91 0.45
CA TYR A 13 -14.33 -17.16 -0.85
C TYR A 13 -15.29 -16.95 -2.03
N ASP A 14 -16.46 -17.60 -2.00
CA ASP A 14 -17.43 -17.54 -3.11
C ASP A 14 -18.00 -16.14 -3.33
N SER A 15 -18.03 -15.32 -2.26
CA SER A 15 -18.57 -13.96 -2.30
C SER A 15 -17.52 -12.90 -2.68
N GLN A 16 -16.22 -13.18 -2.48
CA GLN A 16 -15.15 -12.19 -2.63
C GLN A 16 -14.19 -12.48 -3.78
N VAL A 17 -14.06 -13.74 -4.20
CA VAL A 17 -13.11 -14.15 -5.24
C VAL A 17 -13.88 -14.33 -6.55
N ASP A 18 -13.71 -13.39 -7.47
CA ASP A 18 -14.30 -13.46 -8.82
C ASP A 18 -13.52 -14.41 -9.75
N SER A 19 -14.05 -14.64 -10.95
CA SER A 19 -13.43 -15.55 -11.93
C SER A 19 -12.06 -15.07 -12.38
N GLU A 20 -11.86 -13.77 -12.57
CA GLU A 20 -10.56 -13.26 -13.01
C GLU A 20 -9.49 -13.43 -11.92
N THR A 21 -9.88 -13.23 -10.66
CA THR A 21 -9.01 -13.45 -9.51
C THR A 21 -8.67 -14.93 -9.39
N ARG A 22 -9.64 -15.84 -9.58
CA ARG A 22 -9.37 -17.29 -9.64
C ARG A 22 -8.35 -17.63 -10.72
N GLU A 23 -8.55 -17.18 -11.95
CA GLU A 23 -7.63 -17.48 -13.05
C GLU A 23 -6.23 -16.90 -12.80
N PHE A 24 -6.14 -15.70 -12.26
CA PHE A 24 -4.85 -15.14 -11.88
C PHE A 24 -4.18 -15.94 -10.76
N MET A 25 -4.93 -16.40 -9.75
CA MET A 25 -4.36 -17.23 -8.69
C MET A 25 -3.96 -18.63 -9.19
N LYS A 26 -4.69 -19.23 -10.14
CA LYS A 26 -4.24 -20.46 -10.83
C LYS A 26 -2.91 -20.23 -11.54
N LEU A 27 -2.75 -19.09 -12.22
CA LEU A 27 -1.50 -18.71 -12.88
C LEU A 27 -0.36 -18.53 -11.88
N MET A 28 -0.59 -17.84 -10.77
CA MET A 28 0.45 -17.55 -9.77
C MET A 28 0.85 -18.78 -8.96
N THR A 29 -0.11 -19.64 -8.60
CA THR A 29 0.15 -20.81 -7.74
C THR A 29 0.51 -22.07 -8.51
N GLY A 30 0.10 -22.17 -9.78
CA GLY A 30 0.14 -23.41 -10.55
C GLY A 30 -0.96 -24.41 -10.19
N ILE A 31 -1.80 -24.14 -9.18
CA ILE A 31 -2.88 -25.03 -8.76
C ILE A 31 -4.07 -24.87 -9.73
N GLN A 32 -4.40 -25.92 -10.47
CA GLN A 32 -5.48 -25.89 -11.47
C GLN A 32 -6.83 -26.34 -10.89
N ASP A 33 -6.82 -27.24 -9.90
CA ASP A 33 -8.03 -27.71 -9.24
C ASP A 33 -8.63 -26.60 -8.36
N GLU A 34 -9.93 -26.34 -8.53
CA GLU A 34 -10.58 -25.21 -7.85
C GLU A 34 -10.76 -25.43 -6.35
N ASN A 35 -10.94 -26.68 -5.92
CA ASN A 35 -11.09 -27.01 -4.50
C ASN A 35 -9.74 -26.91 -3.79
N GLU A 36 -8.67 -27.40 -4.42
CA GLU A 36 -7.30 -27.24 -3.93
C GLU A 36 -6.91 -25.76 -3.85
N LEU A 37 -7.23 -24.96 -4.88
CA LEU A 37 -6.95 -23.52 -4.89
C LEU A 37 -7.69 -22.80 -3.76
N ARG A 38 -8.98 -23.09 -3.57
CA ARG A 38 -9.77 -22.54 -2.46
C ARG A 38 -9.15 -22.91 -1.12
N ALA A 39 -8.87 -24.19 -0.90
CA ALA A 39 -8.31 -24.68 0.36
C ALA A 39 -6.97 -24.00 0.68
N HIS A 40 -6.11 -23.87 -0.32
CA HIS A 40 -4.82 -23.17 -0.19
C HIS A 40 -5.00 -21.69 0.18
N ILE A 41 -5.90 -20.97 -0.50
CA ILE A 41 -6.17 -19.55 -0.22
C ILE A 41 -6.72 -19.35 1.20
N LEU A 42 -7.67 -20.18 1.63
CA LEU A 42 -8.27 -20.08 2.96
C LEU A 42 -7.29 -20.49 4.07
N ASP A 43 -6.41 -21.46 3.84
CA ASP A 43 -5.34 -21.82 4.78
C ASP A 43 -4.36 -20.65 4.99
N VAL A 44 -3.93 -20.00 3.91
CA VAL A 44 -3.08 -18.81 3.99
C VAL A 44 -3.79 -17.67 4.71
N GLN A 45 -5.07 -17.42 4.39
CA GLN A 45 -5.87 -16.41 5.07
C GLN A 45 -5.95 -16.69 6.57
N ALA A 46 -6.25 -17.93 6.97
CA ALA A 46 -6.38 -18.32 8.37
C ALA A 46 -5.07 -18.09 9.14
N LYS A 47 -3.92 -18.42 8.53
CA LYS A 47 -2.60 -18.18 9.12
C LYS A 47 -2.26 -16.69 9.22
N ALA A 48 -2.57 -15.90 8.20
CA ALA A 48 -2.34 -14.45 8.26
C ALA A 48 -3.27 -13.76 9.28
N PHE A 49 -4.48 -14.28 9.45
CA PHE A 49 -5.46 -13.78 10.42
C PHE A 49 -5.04 -13.98 11.87
N THR A 50 -4.18 -14.97 12.18
CA THR A 50 -3.58 -15.11 13.52
C THR A 50 -2.49 -14.10 13.79
N VAL A 51 -1.86 -13.55 12.75
CA VAL A 51 -0.90 -12.44 12.87
C VAL A 51 -1.66 -11.14 13.11
N ALA A 52 -2.41 -10.63 12.13
CA ALA A 52 -3.27 -9.47 12.34
C ALA A 52 -4.65 -9.64 11.68
N ARG A 53 -5.68 -9.16 12.38
CA ARG A 53 -7.08 -9.26 11.95
C ARG A 53 -7.48 -8.06 11.09
N TYR A 54 -6.67 -7.73 10.08
CA TYR A 54 -6.98 -6.61 9.19
C TYR A 54 -8.21 -6.93 8.32
N PRO A 55 -9.09 -5.94 8.05
CA PRO A 55 -10.26 -6.14 7.20
C PRO A 55 -9.93 -6.71 5.82
N CYS A 56 -8.75 -6.36 5.28
CA CYS A 56 -8.28 -6.87 4.00
C CYS A 56 -7.98 -8.38 4.03
N ILE A 57 -7.52 -8.92 5.16
CA ILE A 57 -7.30 -10.36 5.37
C ILE A 57 -8.65 -11.05 5.62
N THR A 58 -9.49 -10.49 6.49
CA THR A 58 -10.81 -11.02 6.81
C THR A 58 -11.69 -11.21 5.58
N SER A 59 -11.62 -10.29 4.61
CA SER A 59 -12.48 -10.28 3.42
C SER A 59 -11.76 -10.61 2.12
N LEU A 60 -10.59 -11.27 2.18
CA LEU A 60 -9.81 -11.70 1.02
C LEU A 60 -9.46 -10.57 0.03
N GLN A 61 -9.45 -9.31 0.48
CA GLN A 61 -9.14 -8.15 -0.36
C GLN A 61 -7.67 -8.07 -0.75
N PHE A 62 -6.79 -8.81 -0.06
CA PHE A 62 -5.39 -8.97 -0.46
C PHE A 62 -5.24 -9.66 -1.82
N LEU A 63 -6.26 -10.40 -2.30
CA LEU A 63 -6.26 -11.03 -3.64
C LEU A 63 -6.64 -10.06 -4.76
N ARG A 64 -7.16 -8.87 -4.43
CA ARG A 64 -7.63 -7.94 -5.46
C ARG A 64 -6.48 -7.29 -6.21
N ARG A 65 -6.70 -7.05 -7.50
CA ARG A 65 -5.74 -6.50 -8.47
C ARG A 65 -6.20 -5.11 -8.95
N LYS A 66 -6.37 -4.18 -8.02
CA LYS A 66 -6.95 -2.86 -8.31
C LYS A 66 -5.99 -1.95 -9.06
N MET A 67 -4.69 -2.22 -9.01
CA MET A 67 -3.71 -1.47 -9.80
C MET A 67 -4.02 -1.58 -11.29
N SER A 68 -4.37 -2.79 -11.77
CA SER A 68 -4.67 -3.02 -13.19
C SER A 68 -5.99 -2.43 -13.68
N ASP A 69 -6.91 -2.14 -12.76
CA ASP A 69 -8.18 -1.48 -13.07
C ASP A 69 -8.03 0.06 -13.18
N HIS A 70 -6.91 0.61 -12.70
CA HIS A 70 -6.71 2.04 -12.60
C HIS A 70 -6.39 2.68 -13.95
N ALA A 71 -6.93 3.87 -14.23
CA ALA A 71 -6.73 4.57 -15.50
C ALA A 71 -5.24 4.83 -15.84
N ALA A 72 -4.41 5.06 -14.82
CA ALA A 72 -2.97 5.25 -14.96
C ALA A 72 -2.19 3.98 -15.34
N TYR A 73 -2.78 2.78 -15.25
CA TYR A 73 -2.02 1.52 -15.36
C TYR A 73 -1.36 1.31 -16.72
N GLY A 74 -2.01 1.74 -17.81
CA GLY A 74 -1.41 1.70 -19.15
C GLY A 74 -0.12 2.51 -19.22
N GLN A 75 -0.09 3.68 -18.58
CA GLN A 75 1.11 4.52 -18.47
C GLN A 75 2.16 3.89 -17.55
N VAL A 76 1.77 3.24 -16.45
CA VAL A 76 2.68 2.51 -15.55
C VAL A 76 3.45 1.44 -16.33
N LEU A 77 2.75 0.60 -17.08
CA LEU A 77 3.40 -0.44 -17.89
C LEU A 77 4.28 0.16 -18.99
N LYS A 78 3.87 1.29 -19.59
CA LYS A 78 4.68 2.02 -20.57
C LYS A 78 5.99 2.53 -19.95
N LEU A 79 5.92 3.18 -18.77
CA LEU A 79 7.10 3.65 -18.04
C LEU A 79 8.05 2.51 -17.73
N GLY A 80 7.55 1.39 -17.21
CA GLY A 80 8.37 0.23 -16.88
C GLY A 80 9.13 -0.35 -18.07
N ARG A 81 8.51 -0.36 -19.27
CA ARG A 81 9.11 -0.91 -20.49
C ARG A 81 10.03 0.06 -21.22
N GLU A 82 9.69 1.35 -21.25
CA GLU A 82 10.33 2.33 -22.15
C GLU A 82 11.32 3.24 -21.43
N ARG A 83 11.15 3.50 -20.12
CA ARG A 83 12.06 4.36 -19.36
C ARG A 83 13.14 3.51 -18.68
N GLY A 84 14.37 3.66 -19.16
CA GLY A 84 15.54 3.01 -18.57
C GLY A 84 15.66 3.35 -17.08
N GLY A 85 15.64 2.32 -16.22
CA GLY A 85 15.75 2.51 -14.78
C GLY A 85 14.49 3.04 -14.08
N ALA A 86 13.31 2.98 -14.73
CA ALA A 86 12.05 3.36 -14.06
C ALA A 86 11.82 2.49 -12.83
N LEU A 87 11.56 3.10 -11.67
CA LEU A 87 11.26 2.37 -10.44
C LEU A 87 9.77 2.46 -10.10
N LEU A 88 9.18 1.31 -9.76
CA LEU A 88 7.85 1.20 -9.17
C LEU A 88 7.98 0.86 -7.69
N LEU A 89 7.37 1.68 -6.84
CA LEU A 89 7.23 1.44 -5.41
C LEU A 89 5.78 1.11 -5.08
N GLU A 90 5.51 -0.05 -4.49
CA GLU A 90 4.23 -0.34 -3.85
C GLU A 90 4.33 -0.06 -2.34
N MET A 91 3.50 0.87 -1.85
CA MET A 91 3.38 1.25 -0.44
C MET A 91 2.19 0.53 0.21
N GLY A 92 2.46 -0.21 1.29
CA GLY A 92 1.48 -1.08 1.92
C GLY A 92 1.24 -2.35 1.09
N ALA A 93 2.34 -3.02 0.71
CA ALA A 93 2.31 -4.14 -0.24
C ALA A 93 1.57 -5.39 0.27
N CYS A 94 1.43 -5.56 1.59
CA CYS A 94 0.84 -6.74 2.22
C CYS A 94 1.45 -8.03 1.61
N PHE A 95 0.66 -8.83 0.87
CA PHE A 95 1.11 -10.08 0.24
C PHE A 95 1.75 -9.87 -1.15
N GLY A 96 1.87 -8.64 -1.63
CA GLY A 96 2.50 -8.29 -2.91
C GLY A 96 1.75 -8.79 -4.15
N ILE A 97 0.42 -8.93 -4.09
CA ILE A 97 -0.39 -9.45 -5.22
C ILE A 97 -0.47 -8.46 -6.38
N GLU A 98 -0.54 -7.16 -6.10
CA GLU A 98 -0.66 -6.12 -7.14
C GLU A 98 0.62 -6.03 -7.98
N ILE A 99 1.80 -6.03 -7.36
CA ILE A 99 3.08 -6.07 -8.11
C ILE A 99 3.31 -7.38 -8.85
N ARG A 100 2.81 -8.53 -8.36
CA ARG A 100 2.85 -9.78 -9.13
C ARG A 100 2.02 -9.66 -10.41
N LYS A 101 0.88 -8.95 -10.35
CA LYS A 101 0.09 -8.62 -11.54
C LYS A 101 0.87 -7.68 -12.47
N ALA A 102 1.53 -6.65 -11.95
CA ALA A 102 2.36 -5.76 -12.76
C ALA A 102 3.49 -6.50 -13.49
N VAL A 103 4.16 -7.45 -12.80
CA VAL A 103 5.18 -8.31 -13.41
C VAL A 103 4.59 -9.21 -14.49
N ALA A 104 3.45 -9.85 -14.22
CA ALA A 104 2.76 -10.69 -15.21
C ALA A 104 2.37 -9.91 -16.48
N ASP A 105 2.09 -8.61 -16.36
CA ASP A 105 1.77 -7.72 -17.47
C ASP A 105 2.99 -7.05 -18.13
N GLY A 106 4.20 -7.43 -17.69
CA GLY A 106 5.45 -7.04 -18.32
C GLY A 106 6.16 -5.84 -17.67
N PHE A 107 5.82 -5.44 -16.45
CA PHE A 107 6.67 -4.54 -15.67
C PHE A 107 7.94 -5.29 -15.20
N PRO A 108 9.17 -4.79 -15.41
CA PRO A 108 10.37 -5.52 -15.05
C PRO A 108 10.49 -5.75 -13.53
N VAL A 109 10.56 -7.01 -13.09
CA VAL A 109 10.61 -7.36 -11.65
C VAL A 109 11.76 -6.69 -10.89
N LYS A 110 12.92 -6.51 -11.54
CA LYS A 110 14.11 -5.85 -10.95
C LYS A 110 13.94 -4.35 -10.73
N GLN A 111 12.87 -3.77 -11.28
CA GLN A 111 12.51 -2.35 -11.18
C GLN A 111 11.40 -2.11 -10.15
N ILE A 112 11.03 -3.13 -9.36
CA ILE A 112 9.98 -3.05 -8.36
C ILE A 112 10.57 -3.10 -6.95
N ILE A 113 10.05 -2.23 -6.10
CA ILE A 113 10.29 -2.20 -4.66
C ILE A 113 8.92 -2.32 -3.98
N ALA A 114 8.85 -3.20 -2.99
CA ALA A 114 7.69 -3.33 -2.12
C ALA A 114 8.04 -2.80 -0.72
N SER A 115 7.10 -2.16 -0.06
CA SER A 115 7.27 -1.72 1.31
C SER A 115 5.99 -1.91 2.13
N ASP A 116 6.16 -2.37 3.36
CA ASP A 116 5.12 -2.50 4.37
C ASP A 116 5.75 -2.39 5.77
N LEU A 117 4.93 -2.38 6.81
CA LEU A 117 5.38 -2.39 8.19
C LEU A 117 6.18 -3.65 8.51
N ASN A 118 7.18 -3.51 9.38
CA ASN A 118 7.80 -4.64 10.04
C ASN A 118 6.88 -5.12 11.17
N THR A 119 6.14 -6.22 10.95
CA THR A 119 5.26 -6.79 11.97
C THR A 119 6.01 -7.57 13.06
N GLY A 120 7.34 -7.70 12.94
CA GLY A 120 8.18 -8.58 13.76
C GLY A 120 8.51 -8.09 15.18
N GLU A 121 8.44 -6.79 15.48
CA GLU A 121 8.84 -6.28 16.81
C GLU A 121 7.65 -6.05 17.76
N GLU A 122 6.53 -5.48 17.30
CA GLU A 122 5.38 -5.20 18.18
C GLU A 122 4.59 -6.46 18.57
N TYR A 123 4.60 -7.52 17.77
CA TYR A 123 3.88 -8.76 18.08
C TYR A 123 4.59 -9.67 19.09
N VAL A 124 5.89 -9.45 19.35
CA VAL A 124 6.65 -10.18 20.39
C VAL A 124 6.11 -9.85 21.79
N ILE A 125 5.57 -8.64 21.99
CA ILE A 125 5.08 -8.20 23.30
C ILE A 125 3.69 -8.76 23.64
N CYS A 126 2.90 -9.21 22.65
CA CYS A 126 1.55 -9.71 22.91
C CYS A 126 1.47 -11.24 23.12
N PHE A 127 2.51 -12.02 22.75
CA PHE A 127 2.43 -13.49 22.75
C PHE A 127 3.24 -14.20 23.84
N LEU A 128 4.08 -13.50 24.62
CA LEU A 128 4.87 -14.10 25.71
C LEU A 128 4.08 -14.36 27.01
N ARG A 129 2.75 -14.50 26.98
CA ARG A 129 1.97 -14.75 28.20
C ARG A 129 1.02 -15.94 28.26
N THR A 130 0.90 -16.77 27.22
CA THR A 130 0.08 -17.99 27.33
C THR A 130 0.58 -19.13 26.44
N THR A 131 1.37 -20.02 27.02
CA THR A 131 1.53 -21.42 26.57
C THR A 131 0.20 -22.15 26.85
N HIS A 132 -0.29 -23.11 26.06
CA HIS A 132 0.25 -24.45 25.84
C HIS A 132 -0.38 -25.15 24.62
N GLU A 133 0.45 -25.96 23.95
CA GLU A 133 0.17 -27.22 23.23
C GLU A 133 -0.33 -27.22 21.76
N GLY A 134 0.55 -27.77 20.91
CA GLY A 134 0.17 -28.69 19.84
C GLY A 134 0.25 -28.16 18.40
N PHE A 135 1.47 -27.89 17.91
CA PHE A 135 1.89 -28.20 16.53
C PHE A 135 3.42 -28.16 16.45
N GLU A 136 4.04 -29.32 16.22
CA GLU A 136 5.49 -29.44 16.02
C GLU A 136 5.89 -28.84 14.68
N THR A 137 6.53 -27.67 14.74
CA THR A 137 7.51 -27.26 13.73
C THR A 137 8.86 -27.29 14.44
N ASN A 138 9.76 -28.19 14.05
CA ASN A 138 11.09 -28.30 14.64
C ASN A 138 11.99 -27.16 14.12
N GLY A 139 11.69 -25.94 14.56
CA GLY A 139 12.44 -24.70 14.31
C GLY A 139 11.68 -23.51 14.92
N PRO A 140 12.36 -22.41 15.29
CA PRO A 140 11.67 -21.22 15.77
C PRO A 140 10.66 -20.77 14.70
N ILE A 141 9.39 -20.60 15.07
CA ILE A 141 8.37 -19.97 14.24
C ILE A 141 8.82 -18.52 14.06
N LEU A 142 9.61 -18.26 13.02
CA LEU A 142 9.90 -16.90 12.56
C LEU A 142 8.52 -16.28 12.27
N LEU A 143 8.22 -15.16 12.93
CA LEU A 143 7.03 -14.37 12.64
C LEU A 143 7.05 -14.06 11.14
N LEU A 144 6.18 -14.71 10.37
CA LEU A 144 6.05 -14.42 8.95
C LEU A 144 5.47 -13.01 8.82
N GLU A 145 6.26 -12.10 8.28
CA GLU A 145 5.77 -10.81 7.81
C GLU A 145 4.72 -11.04 6.71
N PHE A 146 3.79 -10.09 6.53
CA PHE A 146 2.77 -10.22 5.49
C PHE A 146 3.34 -10.42 4.09
N TRP A 147 4.54 -9.89 3.85
CA TRP A 147 5.31 -10.14 2.64
C TRP A 147 5.56 -11.64 2.39
N GLU A 148 5.96 -12.39 3.42
CA GLU A 148 6.24 -13.82 3.32
C GLU A 148 4.98 -14.65 3.05
N PHE A 149 3.82 -14.23 3.57
CA PHE A 149 2.55 -14.83 3.17
C PHE A 149 2.29 -14.70 1.67
N GLY A 150 2.78 -13.64 1.02
CA GLY A 150 2.76 -13.51 -0.43
C GLY A 150 3.54 -14.61 -1.14
N HIS A 151 4.72 -14.98 -0.63
CA HIS A 151 5.52 -16.07 -1.17
C HIS A 151 4.83 -17.43 -0.99
N VAL A 152 4.27 -17.70 0.20
CA VAL A 152 3.48 -18.91 0.48
C VAL A 152 2.26 -18.98 -0.42
N LEU A 153 1.49 -17.89 -0.51
CA LEU A 153 0.28 -17.79 -1.30
C LEU A 153 0.56 -18.10 -2.77
N CYS A 154 1.57 -17.47 -3.36
CA CYS A 154 1.91 -17.64 -4.77
C CYS A 154 2.91 -18.77 -5.03
N ARG A 155 3.20 -19.64 -4.05
CA ARG A 155 4.16 -20.76 -4.17
C ARG A 155 5.49 -20.33 -4.82
N SER A 156 5.99 -19.17 -4.40
CA SER A 156 7.20 -18.54 -4.94
C SER A 156 8.25 -18.36 -3.84
N THR A 157 9.47 -18.04 -4.22
CA THR A 157 10.57 -17.71 -3.30
C THR A 157 11.19 -16.36 -3.68
N PRO A 158 12.04 -15.77 -2.82
CA PRO A 158 12.83 -14.59 -3.18
C PRO A 158 13.68 -14.79 -4.43
N GLU A 159 14.11 -16.03 -4.75
CA GLU A 159 14.84 -16.34 -5.97
C GLU A 159 13.93 -16.34 -7.21
N SER A 160 12.72 -16.89 -7.10
CA SER A 160 11.77 -16.94 -8.23
C SER A 160 11.01 -15.62 -8.45
N PHE A 161 10.91 -14.78 -7.42
CA PHE A 161 10.28 -13.47 -7.46
C PHE A 161 11.14 -12.43 -6.70
N PRO A 162 12.25 -11.96 -7.31
CA PRO A 162 13.28 -11.17 -6.64
C PRO A 162 12.93 -9.68 -6.54
N VAL A 163 11.75 -9.36 -6.02
CA VAL A 163 11.38 -7.98 -5.66
C VAL A 163 12.12 -7.58 -4.39
N THR A 164 12.64 -6.36 -4.35
CA THR A 164 13.24 -5.82 -3.12
C THR A 164 12.12 -5.42 -2.16
N PHE A 165 12.10 -6.02 -0.97
CA PHE A 165 11.19 -5.63 0.11
C PHE A 165 11.92 -4.75 1.13
N LEU A 166 11.32 -3.63 1.50
CA LEU A 166 11.81 -2.70 2.52
C LEU A 166 10.77 -2.61 3.64
N ALA A 167 11.05 -3.28 4.75
CA ALA A 167 10.22 -3.24 5.95
C ALA A 167 10.54 -2.00 6.79
N GLY A 168 9.51 -1.26 7.22
CA GLY A 168 9.69 -0.11 8.11
C GLY A 168 8.42 0.69 8.34
N ASP A 169 8.40 1.47 9.42
CA ASP A 169 7.29 2.39 9.69
C ASP A 169 7.36 3.60 8.76
N ALA A 170 6.30 3.81 7.97
CA ALA A 170 6.20 4.95 7.06
C ALA A 170 6.11 6.30 7.79
N LEU A 171 5.80 6.31 9.09
CA LEU A 171 5.83 7.49 9.96
C LEU A 171 7.17 7.70 10.67
N ASP A 172 8.08 6.71 10.61
CA ASP A 172 9.44 6.87 11.14
C ASP A 172 10.28 7.72 10.17
N PRO A 173 10.75 8.92 10.55
CA PRO A 173 11.53 9.79 9.68
C PRO A 173 12.89 9.17 9.24
N GLU A 174 13.46 8.23 10.00
CA GLU A 174 14.67 7.50 9.59
C GLU A 174 14.38 6.58 8.39
N PHE A 175 13.16 6.03 8.33
CA PHE A 175 12.70 5.20 7.23
C PHE A 175 12.18 6.02 6.04
N LEU A 176 11.30 6.99 6.30
CA LEU A 176 10.62 7.81 5.30
C LEU A 176 10.35 9.23 5.83
N SER A 177 11.01 10.24 5.24
CA SER A 177 10.81 11.66 5.59
C SER A 177 10.70 12.57 4.36
N PRO A 178 9.96 13.69 4.41
CA PRO A 178 9.87 14.60 3.28
C PRO A 178 11.20 15.34 3.00
N ILE A 179 11.41 15.76 1.75
CA ILE A 179 12.51 16.66 1.38
C ILE A 179 12.11 18.08 1.79
N LEU A 180 12.87 18.67 2.70
CA LEU A 180 12.59 20.01 3.22
C LEU A 180 13.28 21.13 2.43
N TYR A 181 14.25 20.79 1.58
CA TYR A 181 15.05 21.71 0.77
C TYR A 181 15.60 21.00 -0.45
N GLU A 182 15.93 21.73 -1.52
CA GLU A 182 16.57 21.14 -2.70
C GLU A 182 17.88 20.45 -2.30
N VAL A 183 17.88 19.12 -2.28
CA VAL A 183 19.11 18.35 -2.10
C VAL A 183 19.80 18.32 -3.46
N GLU A 184 20.82 19.15 -3.62
CA GLU A 184 21.61 19.30 -4.86
C GLU A 184 22.24 17.98 -5.33
N THR A 185 22.51 17.05 -4.41
CA THR A 185 23.17 15.78 -4.72
C THR A 185 22.27 14.58 -4.47
N ARG A 186 21.88 13.87 -5.53
CA ARG A 186 21.19 12.58 -5.43
C ARG A 186 22.23 11.46 -5.40
N PRO A 187 22.50 10.80 -4.26
CA PRO A 187 23.44 9.69 -4.24
C PRO A 187 22.93 8.56 -5.13
N PRO A 188 23.82 7.77 -5.77
CA PRO A 188 23.44 6.55 -6.49
C PRO A 188 22.57 5.65 -5.61
N LEU A 189 21.61 4.96 -6.24
CA LEU A 189 20.77 4.02 -5.51
C LEU A 189 21.58 2.77 -5.14
N ASP A 190 21.82 2.58 -3.84
CA ASP A 190 22.40 1.37 -3.28
C ASP A 190 21.47 0.83 -2.19
N LEU A 191 20.49 0.01 -2.63
CA LEU A 191 19.55 -0.64 -1.73
C LEU A 191 20.18 -1.78 -0.92
N ALA A 192 21.37 -2.27 -1.30
CA ALA A 192 22.06 -3.30 -0.53
C ALA A 192 22.59 -2.75 0.80
N ARG A 193 22.96 -1.46 0.83
CA ARG A 193 23.45 -0.76 2.02
C ARG A 193 22.39 0.07 2.73
N ASN A 194 21.44 0.68 2.00
CA ASN A 194 20.41 1.54 2.56
C ASN A 194 19.03 0.89 2.45
N ARG A 195 18.55 0.34 3.56
CA ARG A 195 17.26 -0.37 3.65
C ARG A 195 16.07 0.54 3.98
N THR A 196 16.15 1.83 3.62
CA THR A 196 15.12 2.84 3.93
C THR A 196 14.57 3.46 2.65
N LEU A 197 13.31 3.91 2.70
CA LEU A 197 12.68 4.61 1.57
C LEU A 197 13.32 5.97 1.31
N ASN A 198 14.01 6.55 2.29
CA ASN A 198 14.83 7.76 2.10
C ASN A 198 15.91 7.62 1.02
N ALA A 199 16.36 6.40 0.69
CA ALA A 199 17.27 6.18 -0.44
C ALA A 199 16.64 6.43 -1.82
N LEU A 200 15.30 6.46 -1.90
CA LEU A 200 14.51 6.55 -3.14
C LEU A 200 14.04 7.97 -3.49
N LYS A 201 14.51 8.98 -2.77
CA LYS A 201 14.15 10.39 -2.98
C LYS A 201 14.40 10.85 -4.41
N GLY A 202 13.32 11.30 -5.07
CA GLY A 202 13.32 11.73 -6.48
C GLY A 202 13.65 10.65 -7.51
N LYS A 203 13.46 9.35 -7.19
CA LYS A 203 13.85 8.23 -8.07
C LYS A 203 12.67 7.36 -8.52
N CYS A 204 11.55 7.37 -7.80
CA CYS A 204 10.39 6.54 -8.16
C CYS A 204 9.68 7.14 -9.38
N SER A 205 9.64 6.41 -10.49
CA SER A 205 8.82 6.81 -11.64
C SER A 205 7.35 6.51 -11.41
N VAL A 206 7.07 5.49 -10.59
CA VAL A 206 5.74 5.05 -10.24
C VAL A 206 5.69 4.80 -8.74
N ILE A 207 4.68 5.34 -8.06
CA ILE A 207 4.36 5.00 -6.67
C ILE A 207 2.88 4.59 -6.63
N TYR A 208 2.62 3.41 -6.09
CA TYR A 208 1.27 2.90 -5.92
C TYR A 208 0.95 2.78 -4.44
N ALA A 209 -0.20 3.34 -4.03
CA ALA A 209 -0.67 3.31 -2.65
C ALA A 209 -2.17 3.04 -2.59
N ARG A 210 -2.56 1.78 -2.43
CA ARG A 210 -3.97 1.38 -2.29
C ARG A 210 -4.31 1.09 -0.84
N SER A 211 -5.48 1.56 -0.41
CA SER A 211 -6.00 1.27 0.93
C SER A 211 -4.99 1.63 2.03
N PHE A 212 -4.16 2.66 1.80
CA PHE A 212 -3.07 3.06 2.67
C PHE A 212 -3.43 4.29 3.51
N PHE A 213 -3.71 5.42 2.87
CA PHE A 213 -3.94 6.70 3.56
C PHE A 213 -5.06 6.69 4.61
N HIS A 214 -6.19 6.04 4.34
CA HIS A 214 -7.32 5.98 5.28
C HIS A 214 -7.00 5.25 6.61
N VAL A 215 -5.84 4.58 6.71
CA VAL A 215 -5.36 4.00 7.96
C VAL A 215 -4.83 5.08 8.91
N PHE A 216 -4.54 6.29 8.43
CA PHE A 216 -3.89 7.35 9.19
C PHE A 216 -4.85 8.50 9.51
N ASP A 217 -4.55 9.29 10.55
CA ASP A 217 -5.28 10.53 10.80
C ASP A 217 -4.93 11.63 9.79
N GLU A 218 -5.62 12.78 9.84
CA GLU A 218 -5.42 13.88 8.89
C GLU A 218 -3.96 14.36 8.82
N VAL A 219 -3.32 14.54 9.97
CA VAL A 219 -1.95 15.08 10.06
C VAL A 219 -0.96 14.07 9.48
N GLN A 220 -1.13 12.79 9.82
CA GLN A 220 -0.31 11.70 9.32
C GLN A 220 -0.51 11.49 7.80
N GLN A 221 -1.75 11.57 7.29
CA GLN A 221 -2.03 11.50 5.85
C GLN A 221 -1.28 12.60 5.10
N TYR A 222 -1.27 13.81 5.65
CA TYR A 222 -0.52 14.92 5.09
C TYR A 222 1.00 14.66 5.10
N GLN A 223 1.56 14.22 6.23
CA GLN A 223 2.99 13.90 6.35
C GLN A 223 3.41 12.85 5.32
N LEU A 224 2.61 11.79 5.18
CA LEU A 224 2.84 10.72 4.21
C LEU A 224 2.76 11.21 2.77
N ALA A 225 1.80 12.10 2.46
CA ALA A 225 1.69 12.67 1.12
C ALA A 225 2.96 13.44 0.71
N HIS A 226 3.50 14.27 1.61
CA HIS A 226 4.77 14.98 1.40
C HIS A 226 5.95 14.03 1.29
N ALA A 227 6.00 13.01 2.15
CA ALA A 227 7.10 12.06 2.13
C ALA A 227 7.13 11.20 0.86
N LEU A 228 5.96 10.75 0.39
CA LEU A 228 5.80 10.03 -0.88
C LEU A 228 6.01 10.94 -2.10
N GLY A 229 5.51 12.16 -2.06
CA GLY A 229 5.77 13.19 -3.07
C GLY A 229 7.26 13.42 -3.29
N SER A 230 8.04 13.37 -2.21
CA SER A 230 9.50 13.48 -2.24
C SER A 230 10.22 12.28 -2.87
N LEU A 231 9.58 11.11 -2.93
CA LEU A 231 10.14 9.93 -3.62
C LEU A 231 9.93 10.00 -5.14
N LEU A 232 8.89 10.73 -5.58
CA LEU A 232 8.51 10.83 -6.99
C LEU A 232 9.59 11.52 -7.81
N SER A 233 10.02 10.86 -8.90
CA SER A 233 10.93 11.44 -9.88
C SER A 233 10.32 12.73 -10.46
N PRO A 234 11.12 13.80 -10.66
CA PRO A 234 10.65 15.03 -11.29
C PRO A 234 10.42 14.86 -12.80
N GLU A 235 10.81 13.74 -13.40
CA GLU A 235 10.63 13.51 -14.83
C GLU A 235 9.14 13.49 -15.20
N LYS A 236 8.80 14.19 -16.29
CA LYS A 236 7.46 14.23 -16.87
C LYS A 236 6.85 12.83 -17.00
N GLY A 237 5.59 12.69 -16.61
CA GLY A 237 4.86 11.43 -16.64
C GLY A 237 5.17 10.48 -15.47
N SER A 238 6.07 10.82 -14.55
CA SER A 238 6.15 10.07 -13.28
C SER A 238 4.85 10.26 -12.49
N VAL A 239 4.36 9.21 -11.85
CA VAL A 239 3.01 9.19 -11.26
C VAL A 239 2.95 8.55 -9.87
N ILE A 240 2.21 9.17 -8.96
CA ILE A 240 1.71 8.55 -7.72
C ILE A 240 0.22 8.30 -7.91
N PHE A 241 -0.27 7.11 -7.63
CA PHE A 241 -1.68 6.80 -7.80
C PHE A 241 -2.16 5.71 -6.84
N GLY A 242 -3.47 5.58 -6.72
CA GLY A 242 -4.07 4.53 -5.92
C GLY A 242 -5.54 4.73 -5.72
N SER A 243 -6.08 4.03 -4.73
CA SER A 243 -7.47 4.17 -4.33
C SER A 243 -7.66 3.86 -2.85
N HIS A 244 -8.58 4.55 -2.20
CA HIS A 244 -8.95 4.28 -0.82
C HIS A 244 -10.38 4.78 -0.55
N ALA A 245 -10.90 4.49 0.64
CA ALA A 245 -12.18 5.00 1.08
C ALA A 245 -12.11 6.54 1.20
N GLY A 246 -13.08 7.23 0.60
CA GLY A 246 -13.21 8.68 0.66
C GLY A 246 -14.62 9.07 1.08
N ASN A 247 -14.96 10.35 0.94
CA ASN A 247 -16.31 10.83 1.17
C ASN A 247 -16.63 12.03 0.28
N THR A 248 -17.89 12.47 0.22
CA THR A 248 -18.25 13.68 -0.53
C THR A 248 -17.70 14.94 0.12
N GLU A 249 -17.57 14.93 1.45
CA GLU A 249 -17.04 16.02 2.27
C GLU A 249 -15.84 15.54 3.08
N LYS A 250 -14.83 16.40 3.23
CA LYS A 250 -13.67 16.16 4.09
C LYS A 250 -14.10 16.07 5.55
N GLY A 251 -13.58 15.10 6.29
CA GLY A 251 -13.74 15.09 7.75
C GLY A 251 -13.69 13.71 8.39
N LEU A 252 -13.83 13.73 9.71
CA LEU A 252 -13.85 12.54 10.54
C LEU A 252 -15.24 11.90 10.54
N VAL A 253 -15.33 10.63 10.17
CA VAL A 253 -16.58 9.88 10.17
C VAL A 253 -16.51 8.76 11.20
N ALA A 254 -17.45 8.77 12.15
CA ALA A 254 -17.59 7.73 13.15
C ALA A 254 -18.20 6.46 12.54
N HIS A 255 -17.70 5.30 12.96
CA HIS A 255 -18.21 3.99 12.56
C HIS A 255 -18.02 2.97 13.69
N LYS A 256 -18.62 1.78 13.53
CA LYS A 256 -18.34 0.67 14.44
C LYS A 256 -16.85 0.34 14.43
N LYS A 257 -16.30 -0.14 15.54
CA LYS A 257 -14.86 -0.44 15.66
C LYS A 257 -14.37 -1.35 14.53
N ILE A 258 -13.46 -0.85 13.68
CA ILE A 258 -12.79 -1.58 12.59
C ILE A 258 -11.29 -1.46 12.83
N ALA A 259 -10.58 -2.59 12.88
CA ALA A 259 -9.13 -2.63 13.12
C ALA A 259 -8.68 -1.76 14.32
N GLY A 260 -9.48 -1.74 15.39
CA GLY A 260 -9.19 -0.93 16.58
C GLY A 260 -9.72 0.51 16.56
N LYS A 261 -10.15 1.04 15.41
CA LYS A 261 -10.59 2.44 15.25
C LYS A 261 -12.10 2.58 15.19
N GLU A 262 -12.63 3.60 15.86
CA GLU A 262 -14.07 3.95 15.88
C GLU A 262 -14.41 5.14 14.97
N SER A 263 -13.41 5.70 14.31
CA SER A 263 -13.57 6.74 13.30
C SER A 263 -12.44 6.66 12.29
N THR A 264 -12.72 7.16 11.09
CA THR A 264 -11.75 7.29 9.99
C THR A 264 -11.87 8.69 9.42
N PHE A 265 -10.73 9.30 9.12
CA PHE A 265 -10.67 10.57 8.42
C PHE A 265 -10.71 10.36 6.91
N PHE A 266 -11.65 11.01 6.24
CA PHE A 266 -11.82 10.93 4.80
C PHE A 266 -11.57 12.27 4.13
N HIS A 267 -10.88 12.24 3.00
CA HIS A 267 -10.84 13.36 2.07
C HIS A 267 -12.05 13.32 1.12
N SER A 268 -12.54 14.50 0.76
CA SER A 268 -13.28 14.73 -0.49
C SER A 268 -12.32 14.83 -1.68
N PRO A 269 -12.81 14.64 -2.93
CA PRO A 269 -12.05 14.91 -4.15
C PRO A 269 -11.30 16.25 -4.13
N SER A 270 -12.00 17.34 -3.78
CA SER A 270 -11.41 18.68 -3.70
C SER A 270 -10.30 18.77 -2.65
N SER A 271 -10.56 18.27 -1.44
CA SER A 271 -9.55 18.32 -0.37
C SER A 271 -8.34 17.42 -0.64
N TRP A 272 -8.51 16.38 -1.47
CA TRP A 272 -7.41 15.53 -1.93
C TRP A 272 -6.58 16.25 -2.99
N GLU A 273 -7.22 16.97 -3.90
CA GLU A 273 -6.54 17.82 -4.88
C GLU A 273 -5.71 18.92 -4.20
N GLU A 274 -6.29 19.62 -3.22
CA GLU A 274 -5.64 20.66 -2.42
C GLU A 274 -4.44 20.15 -1.61
N LEU A 275 -4.51 18.90 -1.12
CA LEU A 275 -3.39 18.25 -0.43
C LEU A 275 -2.18 18.13 -1.36
N TRP A 276 -2.40 17.65 -2.59
CA TRP A 276 -1.31 17.31 -3.52
C TRP A 276 -0.80 18.49 -4.33
N CYS A 277 -1.67 19.42 -4.74
CA CYS A 277 -1.27 20.50 -5.65
C CYS A 277 -1.97 21.81 -5.29
N GLU A 278 -1.23 22.90 -5.39
CA GLU A 278 -1.80 24.23 -5.35
C GLU A 278 -2.77 24.44 -6.51
N THR A 279 -4.00 24.84 -6.20
CA THR A 279 -5.11 24.92 -7.16
C THR A 279 -5.20 26.26 -7.89
N SER A 280 -4.46 27.28 -7.46
CA SER A 280 -4.35 28.58 -8.15
C SER A 280 -3.08 29.35 -7.74
N LEU A 281 -2.62 30.28 -8.57
CA LEU A 281 -1.44 31.14 -8.33
C LEU A 281 -1.63 32.19 -7.19
N ALA A 282 -2.47 31.92 -6.20
CA ALA A 282 -2.92 32.92 -5.23
C ALA A 282 -1.84 33.27 -4.18
N ASP A 283 -1.14 34.38 -4.48
CA ASP A 283 -0.24 35.20 -3.65
C ASP A 283 1.13 34.60 -3.24
N PRO A 284 2.24 34.97 -3.92
CA PRO A 284 3.60 34.55 -3.57
C PRO A 284 4.10 35.07 -2.20
N ARG A 285 3.28 35.79 -1.42
CA ARG A 285 3.61 36.29 -0.07
C ARG A 285 2.70 35.73 1.03
N GLY A 286 1.81 34.77 0.74
CA GLY A 286 1.00 34.08 1.74
C GLY A 286 1.77 33.00 2.51
N GLY A 287 2.44 33.37 3.60
CA GLY A 287 2.85 32.46 4.69
C GLY A 287 4.05 31.56 4.41
N MET A 288 5.28 32.06 4.64
CA MET A 288 6.41 31.18 4.99
C MET A 288 6.14 30.61 6.39
N ALA A 289 5.49 29.44 6.47
CA ALA A 289 5.37 28.70 7.72
C ALA A 289 6.73 28.06 8.05
N ARG A 290 7.21 28.34 9.27
CA ARG A 290 8.41 27.72 9.85
C ARG A 290 8.01 26.40 10.51
N TRP A 291 8.88 25.40 10.40
CA TRP A 291 8.72 24.12 11.08
C TRP A 291 8.70 24.30 12.60
N GLY A 292 7.59 23.94 13.25
CA GLY A 292 7.38 23.98 14.69
C GLY A 292 5.89 24.11 15.00
N GLU A 293 5.28 23.02 15.47
CA GLU A 293 3.94 22.87 16.07
C GLU A 293 2.76 23.59 15.37
N ASP A 294 1.86 22.78 14.79
CA ASP A 294 0.46 23.11 14.47
C ASP A 294 0.08 23.81 13.16
N THR A 295 0.72 23.52 12.02
CA THR A 295 0.01 23.35 10.72
C THR A 295 0.99 23.23 9.55
N LEU A 296 0.90 22.13 8.80
CA LEU A 296 1.50 22.05 7.48
C LEU A 296 0.47 22.58 6.45
N GLU A 297 0.58 23.84 6.03
CA GLU A 297 -0.45 24.50 5.19
C GLU A 297 -0.09 24.61 3.70
N ARG A 298 0.91 23.86 3.20
CA ARG A 298 1.32 23.98 1.79
C ARG A 298 1.04 22.71 0.98
N PRO A 299 0.54 22.80 -0.25
CA PRO A 299 0.39 21.62 -1.10
C PRO A 299 1.74 20.90 -1.34
N VAL A 300 1.71 19.60 -1.61
CA VAL A 300 2.92 18.80 -1.90
C VAL A 300 3.68 19.33 -3.12
N PHE A 301 2.94 19.78 -4.14
CA PHE A 301 3.48 20.31 -5.39
C PHE A 301 2.92 21.70 -5.68
N LEU A 302 3.73 22.52 -6.35
CA LEU A 302 3.33 23.86 -6.77
C LEU A 302 2.40 23.81 -7.99
N PHE A 303 1.65 24.89 -8.19
CA PHE A 303 0.76 25.02 -9.35
C PHE A 303 1.52 24.78 -10.66
N GLY A 304 1.03 23.83 -11.47
CA GLY A 304 1.59 23.49 -12.78
C GLY A 304 2.74 22.48 -12.75
N GLU A 305 3.18 22.00 -11.59
CA GLU A 305 4.18 20.92 -11.51
C GLU A 305 3.58 19.53 -11.75
N VAL A 306 2.31 19.36 -11.36
CA VAL A 306 1.58 18.09 -11.46
C VAL A 306 0.15 18.31 -11.93
N ARG A 307 -0.44 17.24 -12.46
CA ARG A 307 -1.88 17.10 -12.64
C ARG A 307 -2.40 16.14 -11.60
N VAL A 308 -3.41 16.57 -10.84
CA VAL A 308 -4.16 15.70 -9.93
C VAL A 308 -5.48 15.33 -10.59
N GLU A 309 -5.82 14.05 -10.57
CA GLU A 309 -7.10 13.54 -11.06
C GLU A 309 -7.73 12.71 -9.95
N THR A 310 -9.02 12.93 -9.69
CA THR A 310 -9.78 12.21 -8.66
C THR A 310 -11.12 11.72 -9.23
N SER A 311 -11.58 10.55 -8.77
CA SER A 311 -12.87 9.97 -9.15
C SER A 311 -13.49 9.29 -7.94
N LEU A 312 -14.59 9.86 -7.43
CA LEU A 312 -15.34 9.31 -6.31
C LEU A 312 -16.50 8.44 -6.81
N LYS A 313 -16.61 7.21 -6.30
CA LYS A 313 -17.67 6.25 -6.64
C LYS A 313 -18.29 5.70 -5.37
N PHE A 314 -19.61 5.63 -5.32
CA PHE A 314 -20.29 4.90 -4.23
C PHE A 314 -20.32 3.41 -4.56
N ALA A 315 -19.86 2.57 -3.63
CA ALA A 315 -19.88 1.13 -3.81
C ALA A 315 -20.28 0.39 -2.53
N SER A 316 -20.88 -0.78 -2.73
CA SER A 316 -21.10 -1.79 -1.71
C SER A 316 -20.03 -2.87 -1.83
N SER A 317 -19.28 -3.11 -0.77
CA SER A 317 -18.46 -4.32 -0.65
C SER A 317 -19.35 -5.56 -0.50
N GLY A 318 -18.83 -6.74 -0.85
CA GLY A 318 -19.55 -8.00 -0.67
C GLY A 318 -19.78 -8.38 0.80
N SER A 319 -19.12 -7.70 1.75
CA SER A 319 -19.41 -7.80 3.20
C SER A 319 -20.56 -6.89 3.65
N GLY A 320 -21.22 -6.19 2.71
CA GLY A 320 -22.35 -5.28 2.99
C GLY A 320 -21.93 -3.88 3.45
N MET A 321 -20.64 -3.62 3.62
CA MET A 321 -20.14 -2.28 3.91
C MET A 321 -20.32 -1.39 2.68
N ARG A 322 -20.99 -0.25 2.87
CA ARG A 322 -21.28 0.74 1.82
C ARG A 322 -20.49 2.00 2.11
N GLY A 323 -19.89 2.59 1.09
CA GLY A 323 -19.12 3.80 1.24
C GLY A 323 -18.64 4.35 -0.10
N TYR A 324 -18.03 5.52 -0.06
CA TYR A 324 -17.38 6.08 -1.23
C TYR A 324 -15.95 5.55 -1.33
N TYR A 325 -15.54 5.24 -2.54
CA TYR A 325 -14.17 4.90 -2.91
C TYR A 325 -13.67 5.95 -3.87
N MET A 326 -12.49 6.49 -3.59
CA MET A 326 -11.83 7.49 -4.40
C MET A 326 -10.65 6.84 -5.12
N ASP A 327 -10.71 6.79 -6.45
CA ASP A 327 -9.56 6.55 -7.31
C ASP A 327 -8.86 7.90 -7.54
N TRP A 328 -7.53 7.93 -7.52
CA TRP A 328 -6.78 9.18 -7.68
C TRP A 328 -5.40 8.97 -8.29
N SER A 329 -4.88 10.01 -8.94
CA SER A 329 -3.50 10.07 -9.39
C SER A 329 -2.92 11.48 -9.36
N VAL A 330 -1.60 11.56 -9.23
CA VAL A 330 -0.79 12.78 -9.25
C VAL A 330 0.36 12.55 -10.22
N THR A 331 0.33 13.22 -11.37
CA THR A 331 1.25 12.97 -12.49
C THR A 331 2.10 14.21 -12.78
N ARG A 332 3.43 14.07 -12.86
CA ARG A 332 4.37 15.13 -13.27
C ARG A 332 4.08 15.61 -14.70
N LEU A 333 4.01 16.92 -14.89
CA LEU A 333 3.64 17.57 -16.16
C LEU A 333 4.79 17.76 -17.16
#